data_AF-A0A085MKQ2-F1
#
_entry.id   AF-A0A085MKQ2-F1
#
_cell.length_a   1.000
_cell.length_b   1.000
_cell.length_c   1.000
_cell.angle_alpha   90.00
_cell.angle_beta   90.00
_cell.angle_gamma   90.00
#
_symmetry.space_group_name_H-M   'P 1'
#
loop_
_entity.id
_entity.type
_entity.pdbx_description
1 polymer ?
#
loop_
_entity_poly.entity_id
_entity_poly.type
_entity_poly.pdbx_seq_one_letter_code
_entity_poly.pdbx_strand_id
1 'polypeptide(L)'
;MSYIDLVYQLEPDRLEQEPERLEKERASVLTNIRELAFSNYGTFIRTIRCCEEIKEYYTGLHDDTEKFMKELRSVQDEGSHFLKTFRMVNVERSNLIAAKHSSEDVKKLFELSSLIERCIRKGHYEEAFELIQLASRLGRCLGNIAIVLEVTERVKSQRNYLLTSCLQQLRAPLTLTQCLKLVGFLRRMDVYSEAELQFQFLLCRDSWLQSQLDKQSFSDEYQRLNHIVEVYQDAMFDVILQYRAVFSEESLHSSSGSQRDVLQFHCPSVVASWLHYRLQCFMETLSSCLLHCPVDRLDSIMMHCMYFGASMGRVGTDVRHLLVSIFEDHILKLMQQSLATITAKLLDSLKSTDAFRVVEMSSTVSNADSYLDVKSGSSIRAPIALLSYPSLAIYCNRIIEIFDKLHSCIPMSLALFTAELLDSCLSLMVDSLKTSFERSSDPDSVIAFGTLVEESLVPFLDKCLEELFPASNLSTSLGISLAALIQKGLRPRLKTTKLREWLQDAQNRKSDCLKKTSAISHPVNSALSP
;
A
#
# COMPACT_ATOMS: atom_id res chain seq x y z
N MET A 1 -52.48 58.74 111.66
CA MET A 1 -52.88 59.18 113.01
C MET A 1 -54.32 58.74 113.20
N SER A 2 -54.53 57.65 113.94
CA SER A 2 -55.85 57.03 114.10
C SER A 2 -56.67 57.83 115.11
N TYR A 3 -57.95 58.11 114.81
CA TYR A 3 -58.87 58.86 115.70
C TYR A 3 -58.96 58.24 117.11
N ILE A 4 -58.67 56.95 117.23
CA ILE A 4 -58.63 56.20 118.50
C ILE A 4 -57.58 56.75 119.49
N ASP A 5 -56.45 57.28 119.01
CA ASP A 5 -55.40 57.83 119.90
C ASP A 5 -55.83 59.17 120.54
N LEU A 6 -56.77 59.89 119.91
CA LEU A 6 -57.28 61.18 120.39
C LEU A 6 -58.29 61.00 121.55
N VAL A 7 -59.01 59.87 121.59
CA VAL A 7 -60.07 59.58 122.57
C VAL A 7 -59.52 59.25 123.96
N TYR A 8 -58.31 58.66 124.05
CA TYR A 8 -57.69 58.28 125.33
C TYR A 8 -57.05 59.45 126.12
N GLN A 9 -56.93 60.65 125.53
CA GLN A 9 -56.29 61.82 126.16
C GLN A 9 -57.29 62.87 126.69
N LEU A 10 -58.59 62.60 126.66
CA LEU A 10 -59.64 63.57 127.00
C LEU A 10 -60.22 63.34 128.40
N GLU A 11 -60.38 64.43 129.17
CA GLU A 11 -60.98 64.44 130.51
C GLU A 11 -62.48 64.03 130.49
N PRO A 12 -63.04 63.48 131.59
CA PRO A 12 -64.36 62.84 131.61
C PRO A 12 -65.51 63.71 131.07
N ASP A 13 -65.51 65.01 131.38
CA ASP A 13 -66.53 65.97 130.93
C ASP A 13 -66.51 66.23 129.42
N ARG A 14 -65.38 65.96 128.74
CA ARG A 14 -65.25 66.10 127.29
C ARG A 14 -65.61 64.82 126.54
N LEU A 15 -65.60 63.66 127.20
CA LEU A 15 -66.04 62.40 126.59
C LEU A 15 -67.56 62.34 126.43
N GLU A 16 -68.33 63.00 127.31
CA GLU A 16 -69.79 63.07 127.19
C GLU A 16 -70.25 63.98 126.04
N GLN A 17 -69.43 64.94 125.60
CA GLN A 17 -69.76 65.88 124.49
C GLN A 17 -69.19 65.46 123.12
N GLU A 18 -68.21 64.56 123.08
CA GLU A 18 -67.67 63.98 121.84
C GLU A 18 -68.72 63.24 120.98
N PRO A 19 -69.66 62.42 121.49
CA PRO A 19 -70.67 61.77 120.66
C PRO A 19 -71.63 62.78 120.01
N GLU A 20 -72.00 63.86 120.70
CA GLU A 20 -72.83 64.92 120.10
C GLU A 20 -72.09 65.70 119.01
N ARG A 21 -70.78 65.91 119.18
CA ARG A 21 -69.94 66.55 118.17
C ARG A 21 -69.77 65.65 116.94
N LEU A 22 -69.49 64.36 117.13
CA LEU A 22 -69.41 63.37 116.05
C LEU A 22 -70.76 63.19 115.35
N GLU A 23 -71.88 63.23 116.06
CA GLU A 23 -73.21 63.21 115.43
C GLU A 23 -73.47 64.47 114.59
N LYS A 24 -73.07 65.66 115.07
CA LYS A 24 -73.15 66.90 114.29
C LYS A 24 -72.23 66.87 113.06
N GLU A 25 -71.02 66.35 113.18
CA GLU A 25 -70.06 66.26 112.08
C GLU A 25 -70.47 65.19 111.07
N ARG A 26 -70.98 64.04 111.52
CA ARG A 26 -71.56 63.00 110.65
C ARG A 26 -72.82 63.51 109.96
N ALA A 27 -73.69 64.24 110.66
CA ALA A 27 -74.87 64.86 110.05
C ALA A 27 -74.45 65.91 109.01
N SER A 28 -73.45 66.75 109.29
CA SER A 28 -72.91 67.72 108.33
C SER A 28 -72.32 67.01 107.09
N VAL A 29 -71.52 65.97 107.27
CA VAL A 29 -70.91 65.22 106.17
C VAL A 29 -71.98 64.47 105.37
N LEU A 30 -73.02 63.90 106.01
CA LEU A 30 -74.13 63.27 105.29
C LEU A 30 -75.00 64.28 104.54
N THR A 31 -75.15 65.49 105.07
CA THR A 31 -75.87 66.57 104.38
C THR A 31 -75.06 67.07 103.19
N ASN A 32 -73.75 67.24 103.35
CA ASN A 32 -72.82 67.60 102.27
C ASN A 32 -72.73 66.50 101.20
N ILE A 33 -72.68 65.22 101.58
CA ILE A 33 -72.70 64.10 100.63
C ILE A 33 -74.05 64.03 99.92
N ARG A 34 -75.18 64.29 100.61
CA ARG A 34 -76.49 64.35 99.96
C ARG A 34 -76.62 65.54 99.03
N GLU A 35 -76.15 66.73 99.39
CA GLU A 35 -76.12 67.90 98.51
C GLU A 35 -75.17 67.70 97.34
N LEU A 36 -74.00 67.09 97.54
CA LEU A 36 -73.06 66.78 96.47
C LEU A 36 -73.58 65.68 95.55
N ALA A 37 -74.24 64.65 96.09
CA ALA A 37 -74.89 63.60 95.33
C ALA A 37 -76.12 64.11 94.57
N PHE A 38 -76.93 65.02 95.14
CA PHE A 38 -78.08 65.61 94.47
C PHE A 38 -77.69 66.69 93.45
N SER A 39 -76.68 67.50 93.72
CA SER A 39 -76.20 68.52 92.76
C SER A 39 -75.47 67.91 91.57
N ASN A 40 -74.85 66.74 91.75
CA ASN A 40 -74.03 66.08 90.73
C ASN A 40 -74.46 64.63 90.41
N TYR A 41 -75.74 64.27 90.64
CA TYR A 41 -76.23 62.90 90.37
C TYR A 41 -76.06 62.52 88.90
N GLY A 42 -76.21 63.49 87.99
CA GLY A 42 -75.99 63.28 86.55
C GLY A 42 -74.54 62.93 86.22
N THR A 43 -73.57 63.52 86.92
CA THR A 43 -72.14 63.24 86.76
C THR A 43 -71.79 61.86 87.31
N PHE A 44 -72.38 61.45 88.45
CA PHE A 44 -72.20 60.10 88.99
C PHE A 44 -72.80 59.02 88.07
N ILE A 45 -74.03 59.19 87.59
CA ILE A 45 -74.65 58.24 86.64
C ILE A 45 -73.84 58.16 85.34
N ARG A 46 -73.34 59.29 84.85
CA ARG A 46 -72.49 59.33 83.65
C ARG A 46 -71.15 58.64 83.89
N THR A 47 -70.58 58.77 85.09
CA THR A 47 -69.32 58.10 85.47
C THR A 47 -69.52 56.58 85.61
N ILE A 48 -70.64 56.13 86.18
CA ILE A 48 -70.99 54.71 86.28
C ILE A 48 -71.24 54.13 84.88
N ARG A 49 -72.02 54.81 84.03
CA ARG A 49 -72.21 54.40 82.62
C ARG A 49 -70.90 54.35 81.85
N CYS A 50 -70.03 55.35 81.98
CA CYS A 50 -68.71 55.31 81.35
C CYS A 50 -67.85 54.15 81.90
N CYS A 51 -67.94 53.82 83.19
CA CYS A 51 -67.23 52.66 83.74
C CYS A 51 -67.79 51.32 83.23
N GLU A 52 -69.10 51.21 83.04
CA GLU A 52 -69.74 50.04 82.44
C GLU A 52 -69.36 49.89 80.97
N GLU A 53 -69.43 50.98 80.19
CA GLU A 53 -68.99 51.02 78.80
C GLU A 53 -67.49 50.66 78.69
N ILE A 54 -66.63 51.21 79.56
CA ILE A 54 -65.18 50.87 79.59
C ILE A 54 -64.97 49.39 79.94
N LYS A 55 -65.76 48.82 80.85
CA LYS A 55 -65.67 47.39 81.18
C LYS A 55 -66.05 46.53 79.97
N GLU A 56 -67.14 46.86 79.28
CA GLU A 56 -67.55 46.15 78.06
C GLU A 56 -66.49 46.26 76.96
N TYR A 57 -65.94 47.45 76.72
CA TYR A 57 -64.83 47.64 75.78
C TYR A 57 -63.57 46.87 76.18
N TYR A 58 -63.24 46.82 77.48
CA TYR A 58 -62.08 46.08 77.97
C TYR A 58 -62.27 44.57 77.83
N THR A 59 -63.47 44.05 78.09
CA THR A 59 -63.79 42.63 77.84
C THR A 59 -63.75 42.31 76.34
N GLY A 60 -64.27 43.18 75.47
CA GLY A 60 -64.16 43.01 74.02
C GLY A 60 -62.71 43.04 73.53
N LEU A 61 -61.90 43.97 74.06
CA LEU A 61 -60.47 44.04 73.75
C LEU A 61 -59.73 42.80 74.25
N HIS A 62 -60.08 42.28 75.43
CA HIS A 62 -59.50 41.04 75.94
C HIS A 62 -59.80 39.87 75.02
N ASP A 63 -61.07 39.68 74.64
CA ASP A 63 -61.50 38.63 73.72
C ASP A 63 -60.81 38.75 72.36
N ASP A 64 -60.66 39.96 71.83
CA ASP A 64 -59.99 40.19 70.55
C ASP A 64 -58.48 39.96 70.65
N THR A 65 -57.83 40.32 71.76
CA THR A 65 -56.41 39.96 72.00
C THR A 65 -56.21 38.45 72.16
N GLU A 66 -57.17 37.73 72.74
CA GLU A 66 -57.10 36.28 72.87
C GLU A 66 -57.29 35.58 71.52
N LYS A 67 -58.24 36.06 70.70
CA LYS A 67 -58.40 35.61 69.30
C LYS A 67 -57.13 35.87 68.50
N PHE A 68 -56.56 37.08 68.60
CA PHE A 68 -55.32 37.43 67.91
C PHE A 68 -54.15 36.53 68.34
N MET A 69 -54.03 36.22 69.64
CA MET A 69 -53.01 35.27 70.10
C MET A 69 -53.21 33.85 69.56
N LYS A 70 -54.46 33.39 69.41
CA LYS A 70 -54.78 32.08 68.81
C LYS A 70 -54.42 32.06 67.32
N GLU A 71 -54.81 33.10 66.58
CA GLU A 71 -54.46 33.25 65.16
C GLU A 71 -52.95 33.34 64.95
N LEU A 72 -52.24 34.10 65.78
CA LEU A 72 -50.78 34.22 65.70
C LEU A 72 -50.07 32.87 65.91
N ARG A 73 -50.55 32.04 66.84
CA ARG A 73 -50.02 30.67 67.05
C ARG A 73 -50.31 29.78 65.85
N SER A 74 -51.50 29.85 65.27
CA SER A 74 -51.83 29.13 64.03
C SER A 74 -50.89 29.52 62.89
N VAL A 75 -50.62 30.82 62.72
CA VAL A 75 -49.67 31.33 61.72
C VAL A 75 -48.25 30.86 62.02
N GLN A 76 -47.84 30.78 63.28
CA GLN A 76 -46.53 30.27 63.67
C GLN A 76 -46.39 28.77 63.38
N ASP A 77 -47.44 27.98 63.64
CA ASP A 77 -47.47 26.55 63.35
C ASP A 77 -47.45 26.29 61.84
N GLU A 78 -48.30 26.97 61.06
CA GLU A 78 -48.27 26.92 59.59
C GLU A 78 -46.95 27.42 59.02
N GLY A 79 -46.37 28.48 59.59
CA GLY A 79 -45.05 28.99 59.20
C GLY A 79 -43.93 27.99 59.46
N SER A 80 -43.99 27.25 60.58
CA SER A 80 -43.02 26.20 60.90
C SER A 80 -43.16 24.99 59.97
N HIS A 81 -44.40 24.62 59.62
CA HIS A 81 -44.69 23.58 58.64
C HIS A 81 -44.22 23.99 57.25
N PHE A 82 -44.52 25.22 56.82
CA PHE A 82 -44.04 25.80 55.59
C PHE A 82 -42.51 25.81 55.53
N LEU A 83 -41.81 26.21 56.59
CA LEU A 83 -40.35 26.16 56.64
C LEU A 83 -39.78 24.75 56.50
N LYS A 84 -40.41 23.73 57.10
CA LYS A 84 -40.01 22.33 56.93
C LYS A 84 -40.20 21.86 55.49
N THR A 85 -41.38 22.12 54.91
CA THR A 85 -41.70 21.77 53.52
C THR A 85 -40.79 22.52 52.54
N PHE A 86 -40.56 23.81 52.78
CA PHE A 86 -39.66 24.63 51.97
C PHE A 86 -38.23 24.10 52.00
N ARG A 87 -37.71 23.68 53.17
CA ARG A 87 -36.38 23.05 53.26
C ARG A 87 -36.30 21.75 52.46
N MET A 88 -37.32 20.91 52.54
CA MET A 88 -37.39 19.66 51.76
C MET A 88 -37.40 19.94 50.26
N VAL A 89 -38.28 20.84 49.81
CA VAL A 89 -38.39 21.26 48.40
C VAL A 89 -37.10 21.95 47.93
N ASN A 90 -36.40 22.70 48.79
CA ASN A 90 -35.16 23.36 48.41
C ASN A 90 -34.00 22.35 48.25
N VAL A 91 -33.95 21.30 49.07
CA VAL A 91 -33.00 20.18 48.88
C VAL A 91 -33.33 19.43 47.59
N GLU A 92 -34.60 19.12 47.33
CA GLU A 92 -35.02 18.50 46.06
C GLU A 92 -34.67 19.39 44.86
N ARG A 93 -34.95 20.70 44.95
CA ARG A 93 -34.59 21.67 43.91
C ARG A 93 -33.09 21.74 43.70
N SER A 94 -32.29 21.73 44.77
CA SER A 94 -30.82 21.71 44.68
C SER A 94 -30.33 20.43 44.00
N ASN A 95 -30.89 19.27 44.36
CA ASN A 95 -30.58 17.99 43.73
C ASN A 95 -30.99 17.97 42.25
N LEU A 96 -32.15 18.51 41.90
CA LEU A 96 -32.62 18.62 40.51
C LEU A 96 -31.74 19.56 39.67
N ILE A 97 -31.27 20.67 40.24
CA ILE A 97 -30.32 21.57 39.57
C ILE A 97 -28.98 20.86 39.34
N ALA A 98 -28.46 20.15 40.35
CA ALA A 98 -27.24 19.36 40.22
C ALA A 98 -27.37 18.23 39.18
N ALA A 99 -28.51 17.54 39.17
CA ALA A 99 -28.83 16.50 38.17
C ALA A 99 -28.94 17.09 36.77
N LYS A 100 -29.53 18.27 36.61
CA LYS A 100 -29.62 18.97 35.32
C LYS A 100 -28.24 19.33 34.77
N HIS A 101 -27.36 19.90 35.59
CA HIS A 101 -25.99 20.20 35.18
C HIS A 101 -25.21 18.92 34.84
N SER A 102 -25.35 17.88 35.65
CA SER A 102 -24.71 16.58 35.40
C SER A 102 -25.21 15.95 34.09
N SER A 103 -26.48 16.13 33.73
CA SER A 103 -27.07 15.63 32.48
C SER A 103 -26.45 16.27 31.24
N GLU A 104 -26.14 17.57 31.25
CA GLU A 104 -25.45 18.24 30.14
C GLU A 104 -24.03 17.70 29.93
N ASP A 105 -23.30 17.45 31.02
CA ASP A 105 -21.94 16.91 30.93
C ASP A 105 -21.93 15.44 30.47
N VAL A 106 -22.91 14.64 30.90
CA VAL A 106 -23.13 13.28 30.38
C VAL A 106 -23.45 13.31 28.88
N LYS A 107 -24.23 14.28 28.42
CA LYS A 107 -24.52 14.44 26.99
C LYS A 107 -23.26 14.73 26.17
N LYS A 108 -22.40 15.64 26.63
CA LYS A 108 -21.09 15.94 25.98
C LYS A 108 -20.22 14.68 25.89
N LEU A 109 -20.26 13.84 26.92
CA LEU A 109 -19.59 12.54 26.99
C LEU A 109 -20.05 11.57 25.91
N PHE A 110 -21.35 11.52 25.63
CA PHE A 110 -21.89 10.74 24.50
C PHE A 110 -21.56 11.37 23.15
N GLU A 111 -21.64 12.70 23.05
CA GLU A 111 -21.28 13.45 21.83
C GLU A 111 -19.82 13.20 21.43
N LEU A 112 -18.90 13.05 22.39
CA LEU A 112 -17.49 12.74 22.16
C LEU A 112 -17.30 11.48 21.30
N SER A 113 -18.02 10.40 21.60
CA SER A 113 -17.93 9.16 20.82
C SER A 113 -18.36 9.35 19.35
N SER A 114 -19.44 10.11 19.14
CA SER A 114 -19.94 10.44 17.80
C SER A 114 -19.04 11.44 17.05
N LEU A 115 -18.35 12.32 17.79
CA LEU A 115 -17.41 13.30 17.24
C LEU A 115 -16.17 12.58 16.70
N ILE A 116 -15.62 11.63 17.47
CA ILE A 116 -14.49 10.79 17.04
C ILE A 116 -14.83 10.09 15.73
N GLU A 117 -16.01 9.46 15.65
CA GLU A 117 -16.46 8.77 14.44
C GLU A 117 -16.53 9.72 13.22
N ARG A 118 -17.04 10.94 13.43
CA ARG A 118 -17.11 11.96 12.38
C ARG A 118 -15.73 12.44 11.94
N CYS A 119 -14.80 12.64 12.86
CA CYS A 119 -13.42 13.03 12.56
C CYS A 119 -12.71 11.94 11.74
N ILE A 120 -12.88 10.66 12.10
CA ILE A 120 -12.31 9.54 11.35
C ILE A 120 -12.90 9.49 9.93
N ARG A 121 -14.23 9.63 9.78
CA ARG A 121 -14.88 9.65 8.46
C ARG A 121 -14.44 10.82 7.57
N LYS A 122 -14.07 11.96 8.17
CA LYS A 122 -13.53 13.13 7.46
C LYS A 122 -12.00 13.06 7.23
N GLY A 123 -11.32 12.02 7.71
CA GLY A 123 -9.85 11.88 7.61
C GLY A 123 -9.05 12.79 8.54
N HIS A 124 -9.67 13.40 9.55
CA HIS A 124 -9.01 14.26 10.54
C HIS A 124 -8.46 13.40 11.68
N TYR A 125 -7.41 12.62 11.39
CA TYR A 125 -6.90 11.59 12.31
C TYR A 125 -6.20 12.14 13.56
N GLU A 126 -5.55 13.31 13.45
CA GLU A 126 -4.90 13.97 14.58
C GLU A 126 -5.92 14.34 15.67
N GLU A 127 -6.97 15.08 15.30
CA GLU A 127 -8.07 15.45 16.20
C GLU A 127 -8.77 14.21 16.77
N ALA A 128 -9.03 13.20 15.94
CA ALA A 128 -9.66 11.96 16.40
C ALA A 128 -8.80 11.26 17.46
N PHE A 129 -7.47 11.24 17.28
CA PHE A 129 -6.55 10.61 18.20
C PHE A 129 -6.43 11.36 19.53
N GLU A 130 -6.38 12.69 19.52
CA GLU A 130 -6.43 13.51 20.73
C GLU A 130 -7.70 13.27 21.55
N LEU A 131 -8.86 13.19 20.89
CA LEU A 131 -10.14 12.88 21.53
C LEU A 131 -10.17 11.46 22.13
N ILE A 132 -9.55 10.48 21.46
CA ILE A 132 -9.40 9.11 21.98
C ILE A 132 -8.51 9.10 23.23
N GLN A 133 -7.42 9.86 23.25
CA GLN A 133 -6.57 9.98 24.44
C GLN A 133 -7.31 10.65 25.61
N LEU A 134 -8.06 11.71 25.34
CA LEU A 134 -8.89 12.38 26.33
C LEU A 134 -9.90 11.41 26.95
N ALA A 135 -10.65 10.69 26.11
CA ALA A 135 -11.62 9.69 26.56
C ALA A 135 -10.96 8.55 27.37
N SER A 136 -9.77 8.12 26.96
CA SER A 136 -9.01 7.08 27.69
C SER A 136 -8.54 7.57 29.06
N ARG A 137 -8.09 8.83 29.16
CA ARG A 137 -7.75 9.47 30.44
C ARG A 137 -8.98 9.59 31.33
N LEU A 138 -10.11 9.97 30.76
CA LEU A 138 -11.38 10.07 31.46
C LEU A 138 -11.82 8.72 32.04
N GLY A 139 -11.70 7.64 31.25
CA GLY A 139 -11.98 6.28 31.71
C GLY A 139 -11.10 5.82 32.87
N ARG A 140 -9.82 6.22 32.90
CA ARG A 140 -8.92 5.95 34.03
C ARG A 140 -9.32 6.71 35.30
N CYS A 141 -9.80 7.95 35.16
CA CYS A 141 -10.18 8.79 36.31
C CYS A 141 -11.56 8.43 36.88
N LEU A 142 -12.51 8.01 36.02
CA LEU A 142 -13.93 7.87 36.35
C LEU A 142 -14.46 6.44 36.13
N GLY A 143 -13.59 5.42 36.25
CA GLY A 143 -13.90 4.02 35.94
C GLY A 143 -14.99 3.35 36.80
N ASN A 144 -15.46 3.99 37.86
CA ASN A 144 -16.51 3.45 38.75
C ASN A 144 -17.94 3.71 38.22
N ILE A 145 -18.10 4.48 37.14
CA ILE A 145 -19.41 4.87 36.59
C ILE A 145 -19.72 4.02 35.34
N ALA A 146 -20.86 3.33 35.35
CA ALA A 146 -21.29 2.44 34.25
C ALA A 146 -21.36 3.16 32.88
N ILE A 147 -21.84 4.42 32.85
CA ILE A 147 -21.92 5.23 31.63
C ILE A 147 -20.52 5.51 31.05
N VAL A 148 -19.53 5.76 31.91
CA VAL A 148 -18.15 6.02 31.48
C VAL A 148 -17.51 4.75 30.93
N LEU A 149 -17.83 3.58 31.50
CA LEU A 149 -17.40 2.29 30.96
C LEU A 149 -17.97 2.06 29.55
N GLU A 150 -19.26 2.33 29.33
CA GLU A 150 -19.88 2.19 28.00
C GLU A 150 -19.24 3.13 26.97
N VAL A 151 -19.03 4.40 27.32
CA VAL A 151 -18.35 5.35 26.44
C VAL A 151 -16.91 4.91 26.15
N THR A 152 -16.20 4.40 27.15
CA THR A 152 -14.83 3.91 26.98
C THR A 152 -14.77 2.70 26.03
N GLU A 153 -15.73 1.77 26.11
CA GLU A 153 -15.84 0.66 25.15
C GLU A 153 -16.15 1.12 23.72
N ARG A 154 -17.06 2.11 23.57
CA ARG A 154 -17.32 2.72 22.25
C ARG A 154 -16.07 3.37 21.69
N VAL A 155 -15.29 4.08 22.51
CA VAL A 155 -14.04 4.72 22.10
C VAL A 155 -12.98 3.70 21.70
N LYS A 156 -12.87 2.55 22.41
CA LYS A 156 -12.00 1.44 21.97
C LYS A 156 -12.40 0.91 20.59
N SER A 157 -13.70 0.77 20.33
CA SER A 157 -14.21 0.37 19.00
C SER A 157 -13.84 1.40 17.93
N GLN A 158 -13.99 2.69 18.22
CA GLN A 158 -13.58 3.77 17.31
C GLN A 158 -12.06 3.80 17.07
N ARG A 159 -11.25 3.48 18.09
CA ARG A 159 -9.79 3.32 17.94
C ARG A 159 -9.45 2.18 16.98
N ASN A 160 -10.13 1.05 17.07
CA ASN A 160 -9.93 -0.06 16.13
C ASN A 160 -10.38 0.29 14.70
N TYR A 161 -11.45 1.09 14.57
CA TYR A 161 -11.88 1.62 13.28
C TYR A 161 -10.84 2.59 12.68
N LEU A 162 -10.28 3.49 13.49
CA LEU A 162 -9.17 4.37 13.08
C LEU A 162 -7.97 3.56 12.58
N LEU A 163 -7.57 2.52 13.33
CA LEU A 163 -6.48 1.62 12.93
C LEU A 163 -6.75 0.99 11.56
N THR A 164 -7.96 0.45 11.38
CA THR A 164 -8.37 -0.17 10.11
C THR A 164 -8.36 0.84 8.96
N SER A 165 -8.82 2.07 9.21
CA SER A 165 -8.81 3.16 8.23
C SER A 165 -7.39 3.56 7.84
N CYS A 166 -6.46 3.69 8.79
CA CYS A 166 -5.06 3.96 8.50
C CYS A 166 -4.41 2.84 7.68
N LEU A 167 -4.67 1.57 8.01
CA LEU A 167 -4.16 0.42 7.23
C LEU A 167 -4.76 0.39 5.82
N GLN A 168 -6.04 0.73 5.65
CA GLN A 168 -6.66 0.87 4.33
C GLN A 168 -6.03 1.99 3.51
N GLN A 169 -5.71 3.13 4.12
CA GLN A 169 -4.98 4.20 3.41
C GLN A 169 -3.56 3.76 3.01
N LEU A 170 -2.87 2.97 3.84
CA LEU A 170 -1.57 2.39 3.47
C LEU A 170 -1.64 1.43 2.26
N ARG A 171 -2.81 0.84 1.99
CA ARG A 171 -3.08 0.02 0.80
C ARG A 171 -3.46 0.84 -0.45
N ALA A 172 -3.42 2.17 -0.37
CA ALA A 172 -3.75 3.09 -1.46
C ALA A 172 -2.51 3.84 -1.96
N PRO A 173 -2.55 4.49 -3.14
CA PRO A 173 -1.49 5.38 -3.58
C PRO A 173 -1.34 6.54 -2.59
N LEU A 174 -0.12 6.80 -2.15
CA LEU A 174 0.18 7.77 -1.09
C LEU A 174 1.45 8.54 -1.40
N THR A 175 1.45 9.81 -1.02
CA THR A 175 2.67 10.63 -1.02
C THR A 175 3.56 10.31 0.18
N LEU A 176 4.86 10.62 0.09
CA LEU A 176 5.81 10.42 1.19
C LEU A 176 5.37 11.11 2.49
N THR A 177 4.88 12.35 2.40
CA THR A 177 4.40 13.13 3.55
C THR A 177 3.18 12.49 4.23
N GLN A 178 2.24 11.97 3.44
CA GLN A 178 1.08 11.25 3.98
C GLN A 178 1.49 9.93 4.64
N CYS A 179 2.46 9.22 4.05
CA CYS A 179 3.00 7.98 4.59
C CYS A 179 3.65 8.21 5.97
N LEU A 180 4.50 9.24 6.10
CA LEU A 180 5.12 9.60 7.38
C LEU A 180 4.08 9.94 8.45
N LYS A 181 3.03 10.71 8.10
CA LYS A 181 1.93 11.02 9.02
C LYS A 181 1.17 9.78 9.46
N LEU A 182 0.82 8.90 8.52
CA LEU A 182 0.10 7.65 8.80
C LEU A 182 0.89 6.72 9.71
N VAL A 183 2.17 6.51 9.43
CA VAL A 183 3.01 5.68 10.30
C VAL A 183 3.24 6.36 11.65
N GLY A 184 3.37 7.69 11.69
CA GLY A 184 3.39 8.45 12.94
C GLY A 184 2.11 8.30 13.78
N PHE A 185 0.93 8.20 13.15
CA PHE A 185 -0.30 7.85 13.86
C PHE A 185 -0.25 6.43 14.40
N LEU A 186 0.17 5.45 13.59
CA LEU A 186 0.26 4.05 14.00
C LEU A 186 1.24 3.85 15.17
N ARG A 187 2.40 4.52 15.16
CA ARG A 187 3.33 4.52 16.31
C ARG A 187 2.69 5.08 17.56
N ARG A 188 1.96 6.19 17.46
CA ARG A 188 1.28 6.81 18.60
C ARG A 188 0.15 5.95 19.16
N MET A 189 -0.51 5.15 18.33
CA MET A 189 -1.55 4.23 18.78
C MET A 189 -1.00 3.09 19.64
N ASP A 190 0.31 2.82 19.59
CA ASP A 190 1.03 1.85 20.43
C ASP A 190 0.40 0.44 20.39
N VAL A 191 -0.04 0.04 19.19
CA VAL A 191 -0.65 -1.28 18.93
C VAL A 191 0.39 -2.31 18.46
N TYR A 192 1.42 -1.84 17.76
CA TYR A 192 2.46 -2.69 17.16
C TYR A 192 3.82 -2.35 17.75
N SER A 193 4.65 -3.36 17.98
CA SER A 193 6.09 -3.15 18.13
C SER A 193 6.70 -2.62 16.82
N GLU A 194 7.90 -2.02 16.88
CA GLU A 194 8.53 -1.45 15.68
C GLU A 194 8.74 -2.51 14.58
N ALA A 195 9.10 -3.74 14.95
CA ALA A 195 9.26 -4.85 14.01
C ALA A 195 7.91 -5.26 13.37
N GLU A 196 6.84 -5.34 14.16
CA GLU A 196 5.49 -5.64 13.65
C GLU A 196 4.99 -4.51 12.76
N LEU A 197 5.28 -3.25 13.10
CA LEU A 197 4.90 -2.09 12.30
C LEU A 197 5.60 -2.09 10.94
N GLN A 198 6.89 -2.43 10.89
CA GLN A 198 7.64 -2.61 9.65
C GLN A 198 7.01 -3.70 8.77
N PHE A 199 6.65 -4.84 9.38
CA PHE A 199 6.01 -5.94 8.67
C PHE A 199 4.61 -5.57 8.17
N GLN A 200 3.77 -4.98 9.02
CA GLN A 200 2.42 -4.51 8.65
C GLN A 200 2.46 -3.44 7.57
N PHE A 201 3.44 -2.53 7.62
CA PHE A 201 3.66 -1.54 6.57
C PHE A 201 3.92 -2.24 5.22
N LEU A 202 4.87 -3.18 5.19
CA LEU A 202 5.20 -3.91 3.97
C LEU A 202 4.00 -4.72 3.47
N LEU A 203 3.25 -5.41 4.33
CA LEU A 203 2.04 -6.13 3.94
C LEU A 203 0.98 -5.23 3.29
N CYS A 204 0.75 -4.03 3.85
CA CYS A 204 -0.18 -3.08 3.27
C CYS A 204 0.30 -2.58 1.90
N ARG A 205 1.59 -2.27 1.78
CA ARG A 205 2.21 -1.84 0.51
C ARG A 205 2.26 -2.94 -0.54
N ASP A 206 2.45 -4.16 -0.10
CA ASP A 206 2.42 -5.36 -0.92
C ASP A 206 1.03 -5.61 -1.51
N SER A 207 -0.01 -5.46 -0.68
CA SER A 207 -1.40 -5.51 -1.14
C SER A 207 -1.73 -4.38 -2.14
N TRP A 208 -1.17 -3.19 -1.95
CA TRP A 208 -1.30 -2.09 -2.93
C TRP A 208 -0.63 -2.44 -4.26
N LEU A 209 0.62 -2.91 -4.25
CA LEU A 209 1.34 -3.37 -5.44
C LEU A 209 0.53 -4.45 -6.17
N GLN A 210 0.02 -5.46 -5.45
CA GLN A 210 -0.79 -6.52 -6.04
C GLN A 210 -2.05 -5.97 -6.72
N SER A 211 -2.73 -4.99 -6.09
CA SER A 211 -3.90 -4.34 -6.71
C SER A 211 -3.59 -3.58 -8.00
N GLN A 212 -2.34 -3.11 -8.19
CA GLN A 212 -1.90 -2.48 -9.43
C GLN A 212 -1.61 -3.52 -10.53
N LEU A 213 -1.15 -4.71 -10.14
CA LEU A 213 -0.89 -5.84 -11.04
C LEU A 213 -2.18 -6.54 -11.49
N ASP A 214 -3.19 -6.61 -10.62
CA ASP A 214 -4.46 -7.32 -10.88
C ASP A 214 -5.41 -6.58 -11.85
N LYS A 215 -4.99 -5.44 -12.43
CA LYS A 215 -5.79 -4.72 -13.44
C LYS A 215 -5.84 -5.54 -14.74
N GLN A 216 -7.00 -6.11 -15.06
CA GLN A 216 -7.15 -7.26 -15.98
C GLN A 216 -7.44 -6.96 -17.47
N SER A 217 -7.50 -5.71 -17.91
CA SER A 217 -7.85 -5.42 -19.31
C SER A 217 -6.61 -5.17 -20.17
N PHE A 218 -6.01 -6.23 -20.71
CA PHE A 218 -4.98 -6.12 -21.75
C PHE A 218 -5.42 -6.86 -23.01
N SER A 219 -5.19 -6.22 -24.16
CA SER A 219 -5.52 -6.81 -25.47
C SER A 219 -4.46 -7.80 -25.97
N ASP A 220 -3.22 -7.65 -25.49
CA ASP A 220 -2.04 -8.39 -25.91
C ASP A 220 -1.13 -8.68 -24.71
N GLU A 221 -0.45 -9.83 -24.71
CA GLU A 221 0.50 -10.23 -23.67
C GLU A 221 1.70 -9.29 -23.59
N TYR A 222 2.10 -8.71 -24.73
CA TYR A 222 3.11 -7.66 -24.79
C TYR A 222 2.73 -6.42 -23.97
N GLN A 223 1.47 -5.97 -24.07
CA GLN A 223 0.98 -4.80 -23.32
C GLN A 223 0.90 -5.12 -21.83
N ARG A 224 0.44 -6.33 -21.49
CA ARG A 224 0.44 -6.82 -20.12
C ARG A 224 1.84 -6.81 -19.51
N LEU A 225 2.85 -7.28 -20.25
CA LEU A 225 4.23 -7.30 -19.76
C LEU A 225 4.78 -5.89 -19.53
N ASN A 226 4.54 -4.95 -20.46
CA ASN A 226 4.96 -3.55 -20.27
C ASN A 226 4.33 -2.93 -19.03
N HIS A 227 3.02 -3.11 -18.84
CA HIS A 227 2.32 -2.64 -17.64
C HIS A 227 2.89 -3.25 -16.35
N ILE A 228 3.24 -4.55 -16.36
CA ILE A 228 3.88 -5.19 -15.21
C ILE A 228 5.23 -4.54 -14.92
N VAL A 229 6.08 -4.34 -15.93
CA VAL A 229 7.39 -3.70 -15.75
C VAL A 229 7.25 -2.28 -15.20
N GLU A 230 6.31 -1.49 -15.73
CA GLU A 230 6.00 -0.13 -15.27
C GLU A 230 5.53 -0.11 -13.81
N VAL A 231 4.58 -0.99 -13.45
CA VAL A 231 4.10 -1.10 -12.07
C VAL A 231 5.22 -1.50 -11.12
N TYR A 232 6.04 -2.51 -11.47
CA TYR A 232 7.17 -2.89 -10.63
C TYR A 232 8.17 -1.75 -10.50
N GLN A 233 8.45 -1.02 -11.57
CA GLN A 233 9.36 0.11 -11.54
C GLN A 233 8.91 1.21 -10.59
N ASP A 234 7.67 1.66 -10.70
CA ASP A 234 7.18 2.79 -9.90
C ASP A 234 6.87 2.34 -8.47
N ALA A 235 6.13 1.25 -8.30
CA ALA A 235 5.65 0.83 -7.00
C ALA A 235 6.77 0.26 -6.11
N MET A 236 7.71 -0.52 -6.64
CA MET A 236 8.84 -1.03 -5.82
C MET A 236 9.72 0.13 -5.36
N PHE A 237 10.01 1.08 -6.25
CA PHE A 237 10.79 2.26 -5.91
C PHE A 237 10.12 3.06 -4.80
N ASP A 238 8.82 3.35 -4.94
CA ASP A 238 8.04 4.09 -3.95
C ASP A 238 7.99 3.38 -2.59
N VAL A 239 7.73 2.07 -2.57
CA VAL A 239 7.65 1.31 -1.31
C VAL A 239 8.98 1.33 -0.57
N ILE A 240 10.10 1.14 -1.26
CA ILE A 240 11.41 1.15 -0.61
C ILE A 240 11.79 2.58 -0.16
N LEU A 241 11.51 3.59 -0.98
CA LEU A 241 11.76 4.98 -0.62
C LEU A 241 10.98 5.39 0.64
N GLN A 242 9.69 5.06 0.67
CA GLN A 242 8.82 5.32 1.83
C GLN A 242 9.27 4.53 3.05
N TYR A 243 9.59 3.25 2.89
CA TYR A 243 10.13 2.44 3.99
C TYR A 243 11.38 3.09 4.58
N ARG A 244 12.33 3.48 3.71
CA ARG A 244 13.57 4.10 4.16
C ARG A 244 13.31 5.41 4.89
N ALA A 245 12.44 6.27 4.39
CA ALA A 245 12.13 7.52 5.06
C ALA A 245 11.47 7.32 6.44
N VAL A 246 10.63 6.28 6.57
CA VAL A 246 9.87 6.01 7.80
C VAL A 246 10.72 5.33 8.87
N PHE A 247 11.62 4.42 8.48
CA PHE A 247 12.31 3.49 9.39
C PHE A 247 13.85 3.66 9.45
N SER A 248 14.48 4.45 8.57
CA SER A 248 15.97 4.56 8.57
C SER A 248 16.53 5.47 9.67
N GLU A 249 15.75 6.42 10.21
CA GLU A 249 16.24 7.37 11.22
C GLU A 249 16.57 6.72 12.59
N GLU A 250 16.01 5.56 12.91
CA GLU A 250 16.27 4.89 14.20
C GLU A 250 17.60 4.12 14.27
N SER A 251 18.25 3.87 13.13
CA SER A 251 19.55 3.17 13.08
C SER A 251 20.72 4.05 13.54
N LEU A 252 20.57 5.38 13.57
CA LEU A 252 21.63 6.31 13.95
C LEU A 252 21.62 6.65 15.46
N HIS A 253 20.49 6.46 16.15
CA HIS A 253 20.32 6.84 17.55
C HIS A 253 20.54 5.71 18.56
N SER A 254 20.80 4.48 18.11
CA SER A 254 21.12 3.32 18.98
C SER A 254 22.62 3.19 19.30
N SER A 255 23.46 4.16 18.94
CA SER A 255 24.90 4.18 19.25
C SER A 255 25.27 4.92 20.55
N SER A 256 24.39 4.91 21.57
CA SER A 256 24.74 5.37 22.91
C SER A 256 24.46 4.30 23.97
N GLY A 257 25.50 3.50 24.22
CA GLY A 257 25.78 2.81 25.48
C GLY A 257 24.62 2.14 26.23
N SER A 258 24.28 0.91 25.87
CA SER A 258 24.02 -0.12 26.89
C SER A 258 24.22 -1.51 26.31
N GLN A 259 25.11 -2.28 26.94
CA GLN A 259 25.12 -3.73 26.83
C GLN A 259 23.77 -4.26 27.35
N ARG A 260 22.93 -4.78 26.46
CA ARG A 260 21.97 -5.83 26.79
C ARG A 260 21.90 -6.82 25.64
N ASP A 261 22.47 -7.99 25.89
CA ASP A 261 22.16 -9.24 25.21
C ASP A 261 20.66 -9.54 25.37
N VAL A 262 19.87 -9.13 24.38
CA VAL A 262 18.60 -9.75 24.00
C VAL A 262 18.65 -9.78 22.49
N LEU A 263 18.36 -10.94 21.88
CA LEU A 263 18.32 -11.18 20.43
C LEU A 263 17.55 -10.08 19.69
N GLN A 264 18.22 -8.96 19.39
CA GLN A 264 17.72 -7.92 18.52
C GLN A 264 17.77 -8.51 17.13
N PHE A 265 16.63 -9.02 16.65
CA PHE A 265 16.37 -9.20 15.23
C PHE A 265 16.48 -7.81 14.56
N HIS A 266 17.71 -7.39 14.28
CA HIS A 266 17.97 -6.23 13.46
C HIS A 266 17.32 -6.50 12.10
N CYS A 267 16.23 -5.81 11.80
CA CYS A 267 15.41 -6.02 10.60
C CYS A 267 15.72 -5.14 9.37
N PRO A 268 16.97 -4.75 9.05
CA PRO A 268 17.32 -4.47 7.64
C PRO A 268 16.98 -5.64 6.71
N SER A 269 16.84 -6.85 7.26
CA SER A 269 16.43 -8.08 6.58
C SER A 269 14.99 -8.09 6.05
N VAL A 270 14.00 -7.45 6.68
CA VAL A 270 12.59 -7.70 6.29
C VAL A 270 12.27 -7.09 4.93
N VAL A 271 12.77 -5.88 4.66
CA VAL A 271 12.65 -5.26 3.33
C VAL A 271 13.45 -6.03 2.30
N ALA A 272 14.65 -6.49 2.65
CA ALA A 272 15.46 -7.29 1.75
C ALA A 272 14.76 -8.60 1.38
N SER A 273 14.12 -9.27 2.34
CA SER A 273 13.32 -10.48 2.14
C SER A 273 12.08 -10.21 1.28
N TRP A 274 11.35 -9.12 1.55
CA TRP A 274 10.21 -8.70 0.74
C TRP A 274 10.62 -8.37 -0.70
N LEU A 275 11.72 -7.64 -0.87
CA LEU A 275 12.30 -7.29 -2.16
C LEU A 275 12.71 -8.53 -2.93
N HIS A 276 13.40 -9.46 -2.28
CA HIS A 276 13.78 -10.74 -2.87
C HIS A 276 12.56 -11.54 -3.35
N TYR A 277 11.54 -11.69 -2.50
CA TYR A 277 10.28 -12.35 -2.85
C TYR A 277 9.62 -11.72 -4.08
N ARG A 278 9.50 -10.38 -4.11
CA ARG A 278 8.86 -9.68 -5.24
C ARG A 278 9.68 -9.75 -6.52
N LEU A 279 11.01 -9.70 -6.44
CA LEU A 279 11.87 -9.92 -7.60
C LEU A 279 11.75 -11.34 -8.14
N GLN A 280 11.62 -12.34 -7.28
CA GLN A 280 11.38 -13.71 -7.72
C GLN A 280 10.04 -13.84 -8.47
N CYS A 281 8.95 -13.30 -7.92
CA CYS A 281 7.66 -13.28 -8.61
C CYS A 281 7.73 -12.56 -9.96
N PHE A 282 8.47 -11.44 -10.04
CA PHE A 282 8.69 -10.72 -11.29
C PHE A 282 9.44 -11.58 -12.31
N MET A 283 10.54 -12.24 -11.92
CA MET A 283 11.34 -13.10 -12.80
C MET A 283 10.54 -14.28 -13.36
N GLU A 284 9.72 -14.93 -12.52
CA GLU A 284 8.83 -16.02 -12.93
C GLU A 284 7.76 -15.52 -13.92
N THR A 285 7.17 -14.35 -13.64
CA THR A 285 6.17 -13.72 -14.52
C THR A 285 6.79 -13.30 -15.86
N LEU A 286 7.96 -12.66 -15.83
CA LEU A 286 8.71 -12.25 -17.01
C LEU A 286 9.02 -13.46 -17.90
N SER A 287 9.58 -14.53 -17.32
CA SER A 287 9.91 -15.76 -18.06
C SER A 287 8.69 -16.36 -18.74
N SER A 288 7.53 -16.34 -18.07
CA SER A 288 6.28 -16.89 -18.60
C SER A 288 5.69 -16.01 -19.72
N CYS A 289 5.71 -14.69 -19.56
CA CYS A 289 5.20 -13.75 -20.56
C CYS A 289 6.10 -13.65 -21.80
N LEU A 290 7.42 -13.83 -21.66
CA LEU A 290 8.35 -13.82 -22.79
C LEU A 290 8.04 -14.93 -23.81
N LEU A 291 7.51 -16.08 -23.38
CA LEU A 291 7.16 -17.19 -24.28
C LEU A 291 6.14 -16.82 -25.36
N HIS A 292 5.30 -15.82 -25.10
CA HIS A 292 4.23 -15.38 -26.01
C HIS A 292 4.55 -14.01 -26.63
N CYS A 293 5.71 -13.44 -26.31
CA CYS A 293 6.12 -12.14 -26.80
C CYS A 293 6.55 -12.23 -28.29
N PRO A 294 6.10 -11.31 -29.16
CA PRO A 294 6.61 -11.24 -30.53
C PRO A 294 8.08 -10.82 -30.55
N VAL A 295 8.89 -11.54 -31.34
CA VAL A 295 10.35 -11.33 -31.48
C VAL A 295 10.69 -9.89 -31.84
N ASP A 296 9.91 -9.28 -32.74
CA ASP A 296 10.15 -7.93 -33.25
C ASP A 296 10.06 -6.85 -32.15
N ARG A 297 9.49 -7.15 -30.99
CA ARG A 297 9.38 -6.22 -29.86
C ARG A 297 10.21 -6.62 -28.64
N LEU A 298 11.04 -7.65 -28.76
CA LEU A 298 11.85 -8.17 -27.65
C LEU A 298 12.85 -7.12 -27.15
N ASP A 299 13.47 -6.36 -28.07
CA ASP A 299 14.38 -5.25 -27.75
C ASP A 299 13.71 -4.20 -26.84
N SER A 300 12.49 -3.76 -27.20
CA SER A 300 11.76 -2.77 -26.41
C SER A 300 11.51 -3.25 -24.97
N ILE A 301 11.10 -4.51 -24.79
CA ILE A 301 10.88 -5.08 -23.46
C ILE A 301 12.18 -5.22 -22.70
N MET A 302 13.25 -5.69 -23.36
CA MET A 302 14.56 -5.82 -22.75
C MET A 302 15.03 -4.45 -22.24
N MET A 303 14.94 -3.41 -23.07
CA MET A 303 15.29 -2.04 -22.69
C MET A 303 14.45 -1.51 -21.51
N HIS A 304 13.14 -1.76 -21.50
CA HIS A 304 12.30 -1.42 -20.34
C HIS A 304 12.73 -2.16 -19.06
N CYS A 305 13.03 -3.45 -19.16
CA CYS A 305 13.52 -4.25 -18.04
C CYS A 305 14.89 -3.77 -17.53
N MET A 306 15.79 -3.37 -18.44
CA MET A 306 17.10 -2.81 -18.07
C MET A 306 16.95 -1.43 -17.41
N TYR A 307 16.01 -0.60 -17.87
CA TYR A 307 15.68 0.68 -17.24
C TYR A 307 15.11 0.49 -15.83
N PHE A 308 14.20 -0.47 -15.66
CA PHE A 308 13.74 -0.92 -14.34
C PHE A 308 14.90 -1.36 -13.44
N GLY A 309 15.80 -2.20 -13.93
CA GLY A 309 16.95 -2.63 -13.14
C GLY A 309 17.88 -1.49 -12.74
N ALA A 310 18.09 -0.52 -13.63
CA ALA A 310 18.87 0.68 -13.35
C ALA A 310 18.18 1.62 -12.35
N SER A 311 16.85 1.77 -12.41
CA SER A 311 16.10 2.60 -11.46
C SER A 311 16.15 2.02 -10.05
N MET A 312 16.05 0.69 -9.91
CA MET A 312 16.25 -0.03 -8.65
C MET A 312 17.69 0.08 -8.13
N GLY A 313 18.67 0.20 -9.02
CA GLY A 313 20.06 0.49 -8.67
C GLY A 313 20.23 1.78 -7.86
N ARG A 314 19.39 2.80 -8.07
CA ARG A 314 19.39 4.05 -7.26
C ARG A 314 18.99 3.81 -5.81
N VAL A 315 18.21 2.75 -5.59
CA VAL A 315 17.79 2.29 -4.26
C VAL A 315 18.79 1.28 -3.69
N GLY A 316 19.88 0.97 -4.41
CA GLY A 316 20.93 0.08 -3.94
C GLY A 316 20.72 -1.39 -4.27
N THR A 317 19.75 -1.73 -5.13
CA THR A 317 19.53 -3.09 -5.62
C THR A 317 19.48 -3.08 -7.14
N ASP A 318 20.63 -3.30 -7.80
CA ASP A 318 20.67 -3.44 -9.26
C ASP A 318 20.35 -4.88 -9.66
N VAL A 319 19.22 -5.07 -10.36
CA VAL A 319 18.73 -6.40 -10.75
C VAL A 319 19.05 -6.78 -12.19
N ARG A 320 19.72 -5.90 -12.96
CA ARG A 320 19.98 -6.12 -14.39
C ARG A 320 20.69 -7.45 -14.66
N HIS A 321 21.65 -7.81 -13.82
CA HIS A 321 22.40 -9.07 -13.92
C HIS A 321 21.51 -10.32 -13.84
N LEU A 322 20.42 -10.28 -13.06
CA LEU A 322 19.45 -11.38 -12.98
C LEU A 322 18.56 -11.44 -14.23
N LEU A 323 18.21 -10.28 -14.78
CA LEU A 323 17.35 -10.19 -15.96
C LEU A 323 18.07 -10.64 -17.23
N VAL A 324 19.36 -10.31 -17.38
CA VAL A 324 20.17 -10.72 -18.55
C VAL A 324 20.09 -12.23 -18.78
N SER A 325 20.26 -13.04 -17.74
CA SER A 325 20.20 -14.50 -17.85
C SER A 325 18.85 -15.01 -18.39
N ILE A 326 17.74 -14.36 -18.04
CA ILE A 326 16.40 -14.74 -18.50
C ILE A 326 16.26 -14.45 -20.01
N PHE A 327 16.73 -13.29 -20.47
CA PHE A 327 16.71 -12.94 -21.89
C PHE A 327 17.67 -13.80 -22.71
N GLU A 328 18.88 -14.07 -22.20
CA GLU A 328 19.84 -14.98 -22.84
C GLU A 328 19.24 -16.36 -23.09
N ASP A 329 18.66 -16.98 -22.06
CA ASP A 329 18.02 -18.29 -22.16
C ASP A 329 16.84 -18.29 -23.14
N HIS A 330 16.03 -17.22 -23.13
CA HIS A 330 14.89 -17.09 -24.04
C HIS A 330 15.33 -16.93 -25.50
N ILE A 331 16.29 -16.04 -25.77
CA ILE A 331 16.83 -15.79 -27.11
C ILE A 331 17.51 -17.04 -27.66
N LEU A 332 18.29 -17.74 -26.83
CA LEU A 332 18.93 -19.00 -27.21
C LEU A 332 17.87 -20.04 -27.63
N LYS A 333 16.83 -20.25 -26.82
CA LYS A 333 15.74 -21.19 -27.13
C LYS A 333 15.00 -20.81 -28.41
N LEU A 334 14.73 -19.52 -28.61
CA LEU A 334 14.06 -19.03 -29.80
C LEU A 334 14.89 -19.25 -31.06
N MET A 335 16.19 -18.97 -30.98
CA MET A 335 17.13 -19.21 -32.06
C MET A 335 17.27 -20.72 -32.37
N GLN A 336 17.37 -21.57 -31.34
CA GLN A 336 17.37 -23.03 -31.50
C GLN A 336 16.12 -23.54 -32.22
N GLN A 337 14.94 -23.12 -31.79
CA GLN A 337 13.67 -23.56 -32.38
C GLN A 337 13.50 -23.07 -33.82
N SER A 338 13.82 -21.81 -34.08
CA SER A 338 13.73 -21.21 -35.41
C SER A 338 14.72 -21.86 -36.39
N LEU A 339 15.99 -22.01 -36.01
CA LEU A 339 17.02 -22.70 -36.80
C LEU A 339 16.66 -24.18 -37.04
N ALA A 340 16.18 -24.90 -36.03
CA ALA A 340 15.75 -26.29 -36.18
C ALA A 340 14.59 -26.42 -37.17
N THR A 341 13.61 -25.51 -37.12
CA THR A 341 12.45 -25.51 -38.02
C THR A 341 12.85 -25.28 -39.48
N ILE A 342 13.72 -24.29 -39.74
CA ILE A 342 14.16 -24.00 -41.11
C ILE A 342 15.09 -25.10 -41.64
N THR A 343 15.90 -25.70 -40.77
CA THR A 343 16.81 -26.79 -41.12
C THR A 343 16.02 -28.05 -41.44
N ALA A 344 14.99 -28.39 -40.65
CA ALA A 344 14.09 -29.50 -40.95
C ALA A 344 13.41 -29.34 -42.32
N LYS A 345 12.91 -28.14 -42.65
CA LYS A 345 12.31 -27.84 -43.97
C LYS A 345 13.30 -28.03 -45.12
N LEU A 346 14.56 -27.62 -44.93
CA LEU A 346 15.62 -27.87 -45.92
C LEU A 346 15.89 -29.37 -46.06
N LEU A 347 16.08 -30.08 -44.96
CA LEU A 347 16.33 -31.52 -44.96
C LEU A 347 15.20 -32.31 -45.63
N ASP A 348 13.95 -31.92 -45.42
CA ASP A 348 12.81 -32.52 -46.11
C ASP A 348 12.84 -32.23 -47.62
N SER A 349 13.23 -31.01 -48.03
CA SER A 349 13.45 -30.71 -49.44
C SER A 349 14.56 -31.57 -50.05
N LEU A 350 15.66 -31.81 -49.33
CA LEU A 350 16.82 -32.58 -49.80
C LEU A 350 16.53 -34.09 -49.98
N LYS A 351 15.41 -34.60 -49.46
CA LYS A 351 14.94 -35.97 -49.73
C LYS A 351 14.38 -36.13 -51.14
N SER A 352 13.91 -35.04 -51.76
CA SER A 352 13.46 -35.04 -53.16
C SER A 352 14.64 -34.87 -54.10
N THR A 353 14.69 -35.67 -55.17
CA THR A 353 15.70 -35.54 -56.23
C THR A 353 15.63 -34.21 -56.99
N ASP A 354 14.51 -33.50 -56.92
CA ASP A 354 14.35 -32.19 -57.55
C ASP A 354 15.13 -31.07 -56.84
N ALA A 355 15.53 -31.26 -55.57
CA ALA A 355 16.27 -30.24 -54.82
C ALA A 355 17.69 -29.99 -55.34
N PHE A 356 18.24 -30.94 -56.10
CA PHE A 356 19.59 -30.87 -56.67
C PHE A 356 19.59 -30.44 -58.14
N ARG A 357 18.42 -30.15 -58.74
CA ARG A 357 18.34 -29.66 -60.11
C ARG A 357 18.73 -28.18 -60.17
N VAL A 358 19.75 -27.89 -60.97
CA VAL A 358 20.19 -26.51 -61.24
C VAL A 358 19.10 -25.79 -62.01
N VAL A 359 18.66 -24.65 -61.49
CA VAL A 359 17.78 -23.73 -62.22
C VAL A 359 18.65 -22.81 -63.07
N GLU A 360 18.53 -22.89 -64.39
CA GLU A 360 19.22 -21.97 -65.29
C GLU A 360 18.69 -20.55 -65.10
N MET A 361 19.57 -19.66 -64.63
CA MET A 361 19.22 -18.27 -64.42
C MET A 361 19.13 -17.56 -65.79
N SER A 362 17.93 -17.10 -66.14
CA SER A 362 17.75 -16.24 -67.31
C SER A 362 18.53 -14.92 -67.08
N SER A 363 19.22 -14.43 -68.11
CA SER A 363 20.15 -13.29 -68.07
C SER A 363 19.54 -11.93 -67.70
N THR A 364 18.30 -11.90 -67.23
CA THR A 364 17.58 -10.68 -66.82
C THR A 364 17.90 -10.25 -65.39
N VAL A 365 18.48 -11.13 -64.56
CA VAL A 365 18.82 -10.81 -63.15
C VAL A 365 20.15 -10.05 -63.03
N SER A 366 21.03 -10.16 -64.03
CA SER A 366 22.36 -9.51 -64.03
C SER A 366 22.32 -7.99 -64.24
N ASN A 367 21.19 -7.42 -64.67
CA ASN A 367 21.06 -5.99 -64.98
C ASN A 367 20.38 -5.15 -63.87
N ALA A 368 20.02 -5.75 -62.73
CA ALA A 368 19.43 -5.01 -61.61
C ALA A 368 20.48 -4.29 -60.74
N ASP A 369 21.79 -4.50 -60.99
CA ASP A 369 22.87 -3.97 -60.15
C ASP A 369 23.23 -2.49 -60.42
N SER A 370 22.73 -1.87 -61.48
CA SER A 370 23.15 -0.51 -61.88
C SER A 370 22.27 0.65 -61.40
N TYR A 371 21.20 0.43 -60.61
CA TYR A 371 20.26 1.52 -60.25
C TYR A 371 19.93 1.74 -58.76
N LEU A 372 20.61 1.06 -57.83
CA LEU A 372 20.41 1.27 -56.39
C LEU A 372 21.73 1.62 -55.69
N ASP A 373 22.35 2.70 -56.13
CA ASP A 373 23.43 3.36 -55.41
C ASP A 373 22.80 4.35 -54.38
N VAL A 374 22.12 3.77 -53.38
CA VAL A 374 21.68 4.53 -52.20
C VAL A 374 22.69 4.27 -51.09
N LYS A 375 23.39 5.33 -50.71
CA LYS A 375 24.27 5.39 -49.54
C LYS A 375 23.56 4.81 -48.30
N SER A 376 23.92 3.61 -47.91
CA SER A 376 23.59 2.98 -46.64
C SER A 376 24.73 2.02 -46.31
N GLY A 377 25.18 2.00 -45.05
CA GLY A 377 26.39 1.29 -44.60
C GLY A 377 26.47 -0.16 -45.05
N SER A 378 27.70 -0.70 -45.09
CA SER A 378 28.10 -2.08 -45.41
C SER A 378 26.98 -3.14 -45.46
N SER A 379 26.15 -3.11 -46.50
CA SER A 379 25.06 -4.06 -46.68
C SER A 379 25.66 -5.40 -47.10
N ILE A 380 25.66 -6.37 -46.18
CA ILE A 380 26.00 -7.76 -46.49
C ILE A 380 24.95 -8.31 -47.46
N ARG A 381 25.30 -8.42 -48.75
CA ARG A 381 24.41 -8.95 -49.79
C ARG A 381 24.55 -10.47 -49.91
N ALA A 382 23.41 -11.16 -49.99
CA ALA A 382 23.37 -12.61 -50.20
C ALA A 382 24.03 -13.02 -51.54
N PRO A 383 24.81 -14.12 -51.60
CA PRO A 383 25.48 -14.53 -52.83
C PRO A 383 24.49 -14.93 -53.92
N ILE A 384 24.61 -14.32 -55.11
CA ILE A 384 23.76 -14.60 -56.29
C ILE A 384 23.87 -16.07 -56.72
N ALA A 385 25.02 -16.70 -56.46
CA ALA A 385 25.26 -18.11 -56.76
C ALA A 385 24.26 -19.07 -56.06
N LEU A 386 23.70 -18.69 -54.90
CA LEU A 386 22.71 -19.50 -54.17
C LEU A 386 21.38 -19.64 -54.93
N LEU A 387 21.06 -18.73 -55.84
CA LEU A 387 19.82 -18.77 -56.63
C LEU A 387 19.78 -19.95 -57.62
N SER A 388 20.93 -20.55 -57.93
CA SER A 388 21.00 -21.79 -58.72
C SER A 388 20.28 -22.97 -58.06
N TYR A 389 20.10 -22.92 -56.73
CA TYR A 389 19.36 -23.90 -55.93
C TYR A 389 18.34 -23.21 -55.02
N PRO A 390 17.05 -23.16 -55.41
CA PRO A 390 16.01 -22.43 -54.68
C PRO A 390 15.90 -22.80 -53.19
N SER A 391 16.01 -24.09 -52.85
CA SER A 391 15.91 -24.55 -51.45
C SER A 391 17.02 -23.98 -50.57
N LEU A 392 18.23 -23.82 -51.11
CA LEU A 392 19.37 -23.24 -50.41
C LEU A 392 19.24 -21.73 -50.25
N ALA A 393 18.78 -21.04 -51.30
CA ALA A 393 18.49 -19.60 -51.25
C ALA A 393 17.40 -19.29 -50.20
N ILE A 394 16.31 -20.07 -50.18
CA ILE A 394 15.25 -19.92 -49.17
C ILE A 394 15.81 -20.15 -47.77
N TYR A 395 16.62 -21.18 -47.57
CA TYR A 395 17.25 -21.46 -46.28
C TYR A 395 18.13 -20.29 -45.80
N CYS A 396 19.01 -19.78 -46.66
CA CYS A 396 19.86 -18.63 -46.35
C CYS A 396 19.04 -17.39 -45.98
N ASN A 397 18.02 -17.06 -46.78
CA ASN A 397 17.16 -15.90 -46.52
C ASN A 397 16.42 -16.01 -45.17
N ARG A 398 16.02 -17.23 -44.77
CA ARG A 398 15.38 -17.46 -43.47
C ARG A 398 16.37 -17.32 -42.30
N ILE A 399 17.63 -17.70 -42.48
CA ILE A 399 18.67 -17.43 -41.47
C ILE A 399 18.86 -15.91 -41.31
N ILE A 400 18.97 -15.18 -42.43
CA ILE A 400 19.09 -13.71 -42.40
C ILE A 400 17.89 -13.09 -41.70
N GLU A 401 16.67 -13.56 -41.97
CA GLU A 401 15.45 -13.07 -41.30
C GLU A 401 15.49 -13.29 -39.78
N ILE A 402 16.02 -14.43 -39.31
CA ILE A 402 16.20 -14.70 -37.87
C ILE A 402 17.24 -13.72 -37.28
N PHE A 403 18.35 -13.52 -37.97
CA PHE A 403 19.43 -12.63 -37.54
C PHE A 403 18.98 -11.17 -37.48
N ASP A 404 18.26 -10.69 -38.49
CA ASP A 404 17.75 -9.32 -38.57
C ASP A 404 16.79 -9.02 -37.40
N LYS A 405 15.89 -9.95 -37.08
CA LYS A 405 14.95 -9.82 -35.95
C LYS A 405 15.64 -9.81 -34.58
N LEU A 406 16.77 -10.50 -34.44
CA LEU A 406 17.49 -10.64 -33.17
C LEU A 406 18.64 -9.64 -33.00
N HIS A 407 19.10 -9.01 -34.09
CA HIS A 407 20.31 -8.17 -34.09
C HIS A 407 20.26 -7.04 -33.06
N SER A 408 19.10 -6.43 -32.82
CA SER A 408 18.95 -5.35 -31.83
C SER A 408 19.07 -5.80 -30.38
N CYS A 409 18.79 -7.06 -30.08
CA CYS A 409 18.65 -7.55 -28.70
C CYS A 409 19.57 -8.71 -28.32
N ILE A 410 20.41 -9.21 -29.23
CA ILE A 410 21.23 -10.39 -28.98
C ILE A 410 22.40 -10.10 -28.00
N PRO A 411 22.50 -10.83 -26.88
CA PRO A 411 23.62 -10.68 -25.96
C PRO A 411 24.93 -11.21 -26.55
N MET A 412 26.04 -10.50 -26.30
CA MET A 412 27.37 -10.88 -26.79
C MET A 412 27.86 -12.24 -26.25
N SER A 413 27.35 -12.67 -25.10
CA SER A 413 27.59 -13.98 -24.49
C SER A 413 27.14 -15.14 -25.38
N LEU A 414 26.16 -14.91 -26.27
CA LEU A 414 25.61 -15.94 -27.16
C LEU A 414 26.46 -16.18 -28.41
N ALA A 415 27.52 -15.39 -28.66
CA ALA A 415 28.27 -15.46 -29.92
C ALA A 415 28.77 -16.87 -30.27
N LEU A 416 29.43 -17.55 -29.33
CA LEU A 416 29.94 -18.91 -29.55
C LEU A 416 28.79 -19.92 -29.69
N PHE A 417 27.73 -19.77 -28.89
CA PHE A 417 26.56 -20.64 -28.96
C PHE A 417 25.83 -20.54 -30.31
N THR A 418 25.72 -19.32 -30.87
CA THR A 418 25.14 -19.12 -32.21
C THR A 418 25.95 -19.85 -33.28
N ALA A 419 27.28 -19.77 -33.22
CA ALA A 419 28.15 -20.50 -34.16
C ALA A 419 28.01 -22.02 -33.99
N GLU A 420 27.99 -22.53 -32.76
CA GLU A 420 27.80 -23.96 -32.47
C GLU A 420 26.44 -24.49 -32.96
N LEU A 421 25.38 -23.68 -32.88
CA LEU A 421 24.07 -24.04 -33.40
C LEU A 421 24.06 -24.14 -34.92
N LEU A 422 24.67 -23.18 -35.60
CA LEU A 422 24.83 -23.26 -37.05
C LEU A 422 25.73 -24.43 -37.48
N ASP A 423 26.79 -24.74 -36.73
CA ASP A 423 27.63 -25.93 -36.95
C ASP A 423 26.83 -27.23 -36.82
N SER A 424 25.91 -27.30 -35.85
CA SER A 424 24.99 -28.42 -35.70
C SER A 424 24.04 -28.53 -36.90
N CYS A 425 23.47 -27.41 -37.36
CA CYS A 425 22.63 -27.36 -38.56
C CYS A 425 23.40 -27.80 -39.81
N LEU A 426 24.65 -27.35 -39.98
CA LEU A 426 25.53 -27.74 -41.07
C LEU A 426 25.88 -29.23 -41.01
N SER A 427 26.15 -29.76 -39.81
CA SER A 427 26.38 -31.21 -39.62
C SER A 427 25.17 -32.04 -40.07
N LEU A 428 23.95 -31.64 -39.70
CA LEU A 428 22.72 -32.30 -40.12
C LEU A 428 22.51 -32.20 -41.64
N MET A 429 22.85 -31.06 -42.25
CA MET A 429 22.81 -30.89 -43.70
C MET A 429 23.79 -31.84 -44.39
N VAL A 430 25.03 -31.93 -43.91
CA VAL A 430 26.06 -32.85 -44.44
C VAL A 430 25.61 -34.30 -44.34
N ASP A 431 25.01 -34.71 -43.22
CA ASP A 431 24.50 -36.07 -43.07
C ASP A 431 23.33 -36.35 -44.03
N SER A 432 22.45 -35.37 -44.25
CA SER A 432 21.41 -35.49 -45.28
C SER A 432 22.03 -35.62 -46.68
N LEU A 433 23.03 -34.81 -47.02
CA LEU A 433 23.72 -34.86 -48.31
C LEU A 433 24.42 -36.21 -48.55
N LYS A 434 25.06 -36.79 -47.52
CA LYS A 434 25.61 -38.15 -47.58
C LYS A 434 24.54 -39.17 -47.96
N THR A 435 23.40 -39.13 -47.27
CA THR A 435 22.32 -40.08 -47.57
C THR A 435 21.67 -39.85 -48.93
N SER A 436 21.60 -38.60 -49.41
CA SER A 436 21.10 -38.29 -50.75
C SER A 436 22.09 -38.72 -51.84
N PHE A 437 23.41 -38.56 -51.61
CA PHE A 437 24.47 -39.03 -52.51
C PHE A 437 24.43 -40.55 -52.70
N GLU A 438 24.20 -41.32 -51.62
CA GLU A 438 24.07 -42.78 -51.70
C GLU A 438 22.81 -43.24 -52.43
N ARG A 439 21.74 -42.44 -52.43
CA ARG A 439 20.45 -42.76 -53.06
C ARG A 439 20.28 -42.18 -54.46
N SER A 440 21.07 -41.18 -54.84
CA SER A 440 20.89 -40.42 -56.09
C SER A 440 21.44 -41.15 -57.31
N SER A 441 20.68 -41.16 -58.41
CA SER A 441 21.16 -41.59 -59.72
C SER A 441 22.13 -40.61 -60.38
N ASP A 442 22.15 -39.35 -59.91
CA ASP A 442 23.07 -38.30 -60.36
C ASP A 442 23.88 -37.75 -59.16
N PRO A 443 25.03 -38.37 -58.84
CA PRO A 443 25.86 -37.95 -57.72
C PRO A 443 26.56 -36.60 -57.96
N ASP A 444 26.67 -36.14 -59.21
CA ASP A 444 27.40 -34.93 -59.57
C ASP A 444 26.65 -33.66 -59.15
N SER A 445 25.32 -33.65 -59.26
CA SER A 445 24.49 -32.55 -58.78
C SER A 445 24.50 -32.40 -57.26
N VAL A 446 24.61 -33.51 -56.51
CA VAL A 446 24.73 -33.50 -55.05
C VAL A 446 26.10 -32.94 -54.62
N ILE A 447 27.18 -33.31 -55.32
CA ILE A 447 28.52 -32.74 -55.09
C ILE A 447 28.51 -31.23 -55.40
N ALA A 448 27.93 -30.81 -56.53
CA ALA A 448 27.83 -29.40 -56.93
C ALA A 448 27.06 -28.55 -55.90
N PHE A 449 25.98 -29.10 -55.33
CA PHE A 449 25.25 -28.47 -54.22
C PHE A 449 26.15 -28.31 -52.99
N GLY A 450 26.85 -29.38 -52.60
CA GLY A 450 27.77 -29.36 -51.45
C GLY A 450 28.93 -28.38 -51.61
N THR A 451 29.52 -28.28 -52.82
CA THR A 451 30.57 -27.31 -53.11
C THR A 451 30.05 -25.88 -53.01
N LEU A 452 28.82 -25.62 -53.45
CA LEU A 452 28.21 -24.29 -53.31
C LEU A 452 27.97 -23.92 -51.83
N VAL A 453 27.61 -24.90 -51.00
CA VAL A 453 27.50 -24.70 -49.54
C VAL A 453 28.85 -24.29 -48.95
N GLU A 454 29.94 -24.98 -49.30
CA GLU A 454 31.29 -24.66 -48.81
C GLU A 454 31.81 -23.30 -49.31
N GLU A 455 31.62 -23.00 -50.60
CA GLU A 455 32.24 -21.83 -51.23
C GLU A 455 31.41 -20.54 -51.07
N SER A 456 30.08 -20.65 -50.98
CA SER A 456 29.19 -19.49 -50.95
C SER A 456 28.42 -19.34 -49.66
N LEU A 457 27.75 -20.39 -49.15
CA LEU A 457 26.91 -20.25 -47.96
C LEU A 457 27.73 -20.07 -46.69
N VAL A 458 28.72 -20.93 -46.44
CA VAL A 458 29.52 -20.86 -45.20
C VAL A 458 30.27 -19.53 -45.05
N PRO A 459 31.02 -19.04 -46.06
CA PRO A 459 31.73 -17.76 -45.93
C PRO A 459 30.78 -16.57 -45.79
N PHE A 460 29.56 -16.67 -46.34
CA PHE A 460 28.53 -15.66 -46.14
C PHE A 460 28.00 -15.66 -44.71
N LEU A 461 27.68 -16.84 -44.15
CA LEU A 461 27.23 -16.95 -42.76
C LEU A 461 28.30 -16.52 -41.76
N ASP A 462 29.58 -16.80 -42.01
CA ASP A 462 30.69 -16.28 -41.21
C ASP A 462 30.73 -14.75 -41.21
N LYS A 463 30.50 -14.10 -42.35
CA LYS A 463 30.40 -12.63 -42.43
C LYS A 463 29.19 -12.10 -41.66
N CYS A 464 28.04 -12.78 -41.75
CA CYS A 464 26.87 -12.43 -40.94
C CYS A 464 27.16 -12.55 -39.44
N LEU A 465 27.88 -13.60 -39.00
CA LEU A 465 28.30 -13.75 -37.60
C LEU A 465 29.27 -12.64 -37.17
N GLU A 466 30.18 -12.22 -38.05
CA GLU A 466 31.11 -11.10 -37.76
C GLU A 466 30.39 -9.74 -37.66
N GLU A 467 29.32 -9.52 -38.42
CA GLU A 467 28.47 -8.33 -38.31
C GLU A 467 27.60 -8.37 -37.04
N LEU A 468 26.99 -9.53 -36.74
CA LEU A 468 26.13 -9.72 -35.59
C LEU A 468 26.90 -9.71 -34.26
N PHE A 469 28.16 -10.16 -34.29
CA PHE A 469 29.07 -10.12 -33.14
C PHE A 469 30.43 -9.50 -33.52
N PRO A 470 30.52 -8.15 -33.58
CA PRO A 470 31.76 -7.48 -33.93
C PRO A 470 32.91 -7.86 -32.97
N ALA A 471 34.07 -8.19 -33.53
CA ALA A 471 35.22 -8.64 -32.75
C ALA A 471 35.70 -7.59 -31.72
N SER A 472 35.49 -6.29 -32.00
CA SER A 472 35.73 -5.19 -31.04
C SER A 472 34.84 -5.32 -29.80
N ASN A 473 33.55 -5.58 -30.00
CA ASN A 473 32.56 -5.66 -28.92
C ASN A 473 32.77 -6.94 -28.10
N LEU A 474 33.12 -8.05 -28.74
CA LEU A 474 33.52 -9.29 -28.07
C LEU A 474 34.79 -9.09 -27.23
N SER A 475 35.81 -8.43 -27.78
CA SER A 475 37.06 -8.17 -27.06
C SER A 475 36.84 -7.31 -25.81
N THR A 476 35.97 -6.29 -25.92
CA THR A 476 35.59 -5.40 -24.82
C THR A 476 34.79 -6.15 -23.75
N SER A 477 33.82 -6.97 -24.17
CA SER A 477 32.95 -7.73 -23.26
C SER A 477 33.71 -8.80 -22.48
N LEU A 478 34.72 -9.42 -23.10
CA LEU A 478 35.58 -10.43 -22.47
C LEU A 478 36.75 -9.82 -21.68
N GLY A 479 37.03 -8.52 -21.85
CA GLY A 479 38.19 -7.85 -21.24
C GLY A 479 39.55 -8.33 -21.79
N ILE A 480 39.61 -8.77 -23.06
CA ILE A 480 40.81 -9.34 -23.70
C ILE A 480 41.20 -8.49 -24.92
N SER A 481 42.48 -8.39 -25.27
CA SER A 481 42.91 -7.68 -26.49
C SER A 481 42.44 -8.39 -27.77
N LEU A 482 42.21 -7.63 -28.84
CA LEU A 482 41.78 -8.17 -30.14
C LEU A 482 42.76 -9.24 -30.68
N ALA A 483 44.06 -9.06 -30.46
CA ALA A 483 45.09 -10.02 -30.86
C ALA A 483 44.98 -11.34 -30.09
N ALA A 484 44.74 -11.27 -28.77
CA ALA A 484 44.55 -12.47 -27.94
C ALA A 484 43.23 -13.18 -28.24
N LEU A 485 42.18 -12.45 -28.63
CA LEU A 485 40.92 -13.03 -29.10
C LEU A 485 41.10 -13.86 -30.38
N ILE A 486 41.90 -13.36 -31.33
CA ILE A 486 42.26 -14.10 -32.56
C ILE A 486 43.12 -15.32 -32.24
N GLN A 487 44.15 -15.16 -31.39
CA GLN A 487 45.05 -16.26 -31.04
C GLN A 487 44.35 -17.41 -30.32
N LYS A 488 43.33 -17.10 -29.49
CA LYS A 488 42.55 -18.11 -28.76
C LYS A 488 41.42 -18.74 -29.58
N GLY A 489 41.20 -18.30 -30.83
CA GLY A 489 40.14 -18.84 -31.68
C GLY A 489 38.73 -18.59 -31.16
N LEU A 490 38.53 -17.56 -30.33
CA LEU A 490 37.23 -17.24 -29.70
C LEU A 490 36.31 -16.43 -30.63
N ARG A 491 36.52 -16.50 -31.95
CA ARG A 491 35.64 -15.87 -32.93
C ARG A 491 34.54 -16.84 -33.32
N PRO A 492 33.27 -16.41 -33.38
CA PRO A 492 32.21 -17.24 -33.91
C PRO A 492 32.48 -17.49 -35.40
N ARG A 493 32.88 -18.71 -35.74
CA ARG A 493 33.13 -19.16 -37.12
C ARG A 493 32.66 -20.58 -37.28
N LEU A 494 32.14 -20.88 -38.46
CA LEU A 494 31.65 -22.20 -38.79
C LEU A 494 32.80 -23.19 -39.01
N LYS A 495 32.65 -24.38 -38.43
CA LYS A 495 33.58 -25.50 -38.60
C LYS A 495 33.23 -26.25 -39.88
N THR A 496 33.97 -25.98 -40.95
CA THR A 496 33.81 -26.65 -42.25
C THR A 496 34.41 -28.05 -42.35
N THR A 497 35.06 -28.56 -41.29
CA THR A 497 35.84 -29.81 -41.35
C THR A 497 35.02 -31.00 -41.85
N LYS A 498 33.83 -31.25 -41.29
CA LYS A 498 32.96 -32.36 -41.70
C LYS A 498 32.46 -32.25 -43.14
N LEU A 499 32.16 -31.04 -43.60
CA LEU A 499 31.70 -30.77 -44.97
C LEU A 499 32.84 -31.02 -45.97
N ARG A 500 34.04 -30.51 -45.66
CA ARG A 500 35.23 -30.68 -46.49
C ARG A 500 35.71 -32.12 -46.56
N GLU A 501 35.74 -32.82 -45.42
CA GLU A 501 36.05 -34.26 -45.35
C GLU A 501 35.10 -35.06 -46.25
N TRP A 502 33.79 -34.80 -46.16
CA TRP A 502 32.82 -35.45 -47.00
C TRP A 502 32.98 -35.10 -48.49
N LEU A 503 33.19 -33.83 -48.84
CA LEU A 503 33.39 -33.41 -50.23
C LEU A 503 34.64 -34.08 -50.84
N GLN A 504 35.73 -34.16 -50.08
CA GLN A 504 36.97 -34.83 -50.51
C GLN A 504 36.74 -36.33 -50.71
N ASP A 505 36.03 -37.00 -49.81
CA ASP A 505 35.66 -38.41 -49.95
C ASP A 505 34.73 -38.68 -51.14
N ALA A 506 33.74 -37.81 -51.36
CA ALA A 506 32.81 -37.92 -52.49
C ALA A 506 33.53 -37.72 -53.84
N GLN A 507 34.43 -36.74 -53.94
CA GLN A 507 35.27 -36.51 -55.12
C GLN A 507 36.25 -37.67 -55.37
N ASN A 508 36.83 -38.25 -54.32
CA ASN A 508 37.71 -39.41 -54.43
C ASN A 508 36.95 -40.65 -54.95
N ARG A 509 35.76 -40.95 -54.40
CA ARG A 509 34.90 -42.06 -54.86
C ARG A 509 34.46 -41.90 -56.32
N LYS A 510 34.22 -40.66 -56.77
CA LYS A 510 33.99 -40.34 -58.19
C LYS A 510 35.20 -40.73 -59.05
N SER A 511 36.40 -40.36 -58.63
CA SER A 511 37.64 -40.68 -59.37
C SER A 511 37.89 -42.19 -59.50
N ASP A 512 37.53 -42.98 -58.48
CA ASP A 512 37.67 -44.44 -58.49
C ASP A 512 36.60 -45.14 -59.36
N CYS A 513 35.37 -44.61 -59.41
CA CYS A 513 34.33 -45.09 -60.35
C CYS A 513 34.70 -44.83 -61.82
N LEU A 514 35.27 -43.66 -62.13
CA LEU A 514 35.76 -43.31 -63.48
C LEU A 514 36.96 -44.16 -63.90
N LYS A 515 37.87 -44.49 -62.97
CA LYS A 515 38.99 -45.43 -63.23
C LYS A 515 38.52 -46.86 -63.46
N LYS A 516 37.47 -47.33 -62.76
CA LYS A 516 36.89 -48.67 -63.00
C LYS A 516 36.14 -48.79 -64.31
N THR A 517 35.46 -47.72 -64.78
CA THR A 517 34.76 -47.72 -66.07
C THR A 517 35.71 -47.60 -67.27
N SER A 518 36.81 -46.85 -67.14
CA SER A 518 37.87 -46.78 -68.17
C SER A 518 38.73 -48.05 -68.26
N ALA A 519 38.85 -48.84 -67.19
CA ALA A 519 39.54 -50.13 -67.21
C ALA A 519 38.75 -51.26 -67.91
N ILE A 520 37.44 -51.09 -68.14
CA ILE A 520 36.58 -52.09 -68.80
C ILE A 520 36.49 -51.85 -70.32
N SER A 521 36.96 -50.70 -70.84
CA SER A 521 36.73 -50.30 -72.24
C SER A 521 37.88 -50.51 -73.24
N HIS A 522 39.00 -51.17 -72.91
CA HIS A 522 39.98 -51.67 -73.92
C HIS A 522 40.86 -52.81 -73.36
N PRO A 523 41.26 -53.87 -74.12
CA PRO A 523 41.12 -54.09 -75.58
C PRO A 523 40.60 -55.50 -76.00
N VAL A 524 39.80 -55.59 -77.07
CA VAL A 524 39.78 -56.77 -77.97
C VAL A 524 39.81 -56.25 -79.41
N ASN A 525 41.01 -56.12 -79.96
CA ASN A 525 41.23 -56.04 -81.40
C ASN A 525 42.67 -56.45 -81.70
N SER A 526 42.91 -57.76 -81.81
CA SER A 526 44.01 -58.32 -82.60
C SER A 526 43.84 -59.82 -82.76
N ALA A 527 44.02 -60.28 -84.00
CA ALA A 527 44.10 -61.66 -84.49
C ALA A 527 42.78 -62.29 -84.96
N LEU A 528 42.62 -62.35 -86.29
CA LEU A 528 42.46 -63.61 -87.03
C LEU A 528 42.46 -63.33 -88.55
N SER A 529 43.56 -63.70 -89.21
CA SER A 529 43.59 -64.08 -90.62
C SER A 529 44.58 -65.23 -90.75
N PRO A 530 44.23 -66.35 -91.41
CA PRO A 530 45.21 -67.22 -92.04
C PRO A 530 45.70 -66.63 -93.37
#